data_AF-A0A1H3NCD5-F1
#
_entry.id   AF-A0A1H3NCD5-F1
#
_cell.length_a   1.000
_cell.length_b   1.000
_cell.length_c   1.000
_cell.angle_alpha   90.00
_cell.angle_beta   90.00
_cell.angle_gamma   90.00
#
_symmetry.space_group_name_H-M   'P 1'
#
loop_
_entity.id
_entity.type
_entity.pdbx_description
1 polymer ?
#
loop_
_entity_poly.entity_id
_entity_poly.type
_entity_poly.pdbx_seq_one_letter_code
_entity_poly.pdbx_strand_id
1 'polypeptide(L)'
;MKPSRCRFALVALAVLGLVGMGTEVASAAPGAVYKVTDYGAKAGDSTNDAPAADKAIAAANRAGGGIVEFPVGTYVMAGTVHLKSDVVINVPSGTTITGSASGYDAPESNPYDKYQDYGHSHFHNAMFYGDNLKNIGFTGGGTIDGGGHLITGNPSSGQADKILSITRCDGLTLSGITLKRGGHFAALINGCTNVVSDKLTIATSGDRDGWNIISTTNVKITNAKIAANDDALVFKSDYALGKKLPNGNVTVNNADLSAVCCNALMFGSETCGDFTGYNFTDITLKGAHKSGIGIVSMDGSKISDVHYKNITIAGSYSPITMKVGTRKRCGNNPGIGSISNITFDNITSTHTGTNFSPTIWGNSASNRVSDVTFTNVNLTVPGGNGTMSTGVPSNSPTDYNPKSIGTRPAYGWYVHFADNIKFVNSSVKFAKNDGRPAVIVNNSSNVSFDHFTAQRGSNSPSDLDFQTASGYCVKDSANTTGGALRIKTADSSTTC
;
A
#
# COMPACT_ATOMS: atom_id res chain seq x y z
N MET A 1 -54.04 24.11 61.32
CA MET A 1 -52.81 24.57 60.65
C MET A 1 -52.40 23.52 59.64
N LYS A 2 -52.43 23.83 58.33
CA LYS A 2 -52.02 22.92 57.26
C LYS A 2 -50.49 23.01 57.07
N PRO A 3 -49.74 21.90 57.05
CA PRO A 3 -48.41 21.89 56.47
C PRO A 3 -48.43 21.29 55.06
N SER A 4 -47.68 21.97 54.21
CA SER A 4 -47.50 21.76 52.79
C SER A 4 -46.52 20.62 52.47
N ARG A 5 -46.78 20.05 51.28
CA ARG A 5 -46.08 18.99 50.55
C ARG A 5 -44.55 19.15 50.46
N CYS A 6 -43.84 18.02 50.46
CA CYS A 6 -42.61 17.83 49.68
C CYS A 6 -42.60 16.40 49.12
N ARG A 7 -42.90 16.25 47.82
CA ARG A 7 -42.81 14.96 47.10
C ARG A 7 -41.42 14.89 46.47
N PHE A 8 -40.58 13.98 46.94
CA PHE A 8 -39.36 13.57 46.24
C PHE A 8 -39.75 12.64 45.09
N ALA A 9 -39.44 13.03 43.85
CA ALA A 9 -39.51 12.16 42.69
C ALA A 9 -38.19 11.38 42.59
N LEU A 10 -38.25 10.05 42.76
CA LEU A 10 -37.15 9.16 42.37
C LEU A 10 -37.04 9.17 40.84
N VAL A 11 -35.91 9.64 40.32
CA VAL A 11 -35.54 9.43 38.91
C VAL A 11 -34.79 8.10 38.84
N ALA A 12 -35.47 7.06 38.34
CA ALA A 12 -34.82 5.80 37.99
C ALA A 12 -34.06 6.00 36.67
N LEU A 13 -32.73 5.98 36.74
CA LEU A 13 -31.85 5.98 35.57
C LEU A 13 -31.90 4.59 34.92
N ALA A 14 -32.65 4.45 33.83
CA ALA A 14 -32.60 3.24 33.00
C ALA A 14 -31.30 3.26 32.17
N VAL A 15 -30.35 2.41 32.54
CA VAL A 15 -29.17 2.11 31.71
C VAL A 15 -29.64 1.27 30.53
N LEU A 16 -29.94 1.90 29.40
CA LEU A 16 -30.05 1.18 28.14
C LEU A 16 -28.64 0.78 27.69
N GLY A 17 -28.33 -0.50 27.80
CA GLY A 17 -27.17 -1.09 27.15
C GLY A 17 -27.30 -0.92 25.64
N LEU A 18 -26.37 -0.18 25.03
CA LEU A 18 -26.17 -0.23 23.59
C LEU A 18 -25.62 -1.62 23.26
N VAL A 19 -26.51 -2.52 22.83
CA VAL A 19 -26.11 -3.72 22.12
C VAL A 19 -25.52 -3.25 20.80
N GLY A 20 -24.21 -3.43 20.64
CA GLY A 20 -23.52 -3.15 19.39
C GLY A 20 -24.18 -3.95 18.28
N MET A 21 -24.82 -3.24 17.34
CA MET A 21 -25.24 -3.81 16.08
C MET A 21 -23.98 -4.18 15.30
N GLY A 22 -23.53 -5.42 15.46
CA GLY A 22 -22.63 -6.04 14.51
C GLY A 22 -23.29 -5.96 13.14
N THR A 23 -22.61 -5.35 12.19
CA THR A 23 -22.99 -5.44 10.78
C THR A 23 -22.89 -6.90 10.38
N GLU A 24 -24.00 -7.62 10.43
CA GLU A 24 -24.12 -8.92 9.79
C GLU A 24 -23.78 -8.72 8.31
N VAL A 25 -22.77 -9.46 7.85
CA VAL A 25 -22.47 -9.56 6.43
C VAL A 25 -23.71 -10.20 5.81
N ALA A 26 -24.52 -9.39 5.13
CA ALA A 26 -25.70 -9.88 4.44
C ALA A 26 -25.25 -10.94 3.42
N SER A 27 -25.43 -12.22 3.78
CA SER A 27 -25.35 -13.31 2.83
C SER A 27 -26.52 -13.11 1.88
N ALA A 28 -26.25 -12.58 0.69
CA ALA A 28 -27.22 -12.56 -0.39
C ALA A 28 -27.81 -13.98 -0.54
N ALA A 29 -29.14 -14.11 -0.64
CA ALA A 29 -29.77 -15.34 -1.08
C ALA A 29 -29.07 -15.81 -2.38
N PRO A 30 -28.80 -17.12 -2.58
CA PRO A 30 -28.05 -17.55 -3.75
C PRO A 30 -28.78 -17.09 -5.01
N GLY A 31 -28.20 -16.09 -5.67
CA GLY A 31 -28.72 -15.56 -6.92
C GLY A 31 -28.74 -16.66 -7.98
N ALA A 32 -29.57 -16.48 -9.01
CA ALA A 32 -29.58 -17.40 -10.15
C ALA A 32 -28.19 -17.52 -10.77
N VAL A 33 -27.85 -18.72 -11.24
CA VAL A 33 -26.55 -19.02 -11.87
C VAL A 33 -26.71 -18.96 -13.39
N TYR A 34 -25.80 -18.22 -14.03
CA TYR A 34 -25.74 -17.97 -15.47
C TYR A 34 -24.41 -18.53 -15.99
N LYS A 35 -24.42 -19.76 -16.50
CA LYS A 35 -23.20 -20.38 -17.02
C LYS A 35 -22.86 -19.78 -18.37
N VAL A 36 -21.62 -19.33 -18.55
CA VAL A 36 -21.17 -18.73 -19.83
C VAL A 36 -21.35 -19.66 -21.03
N THR A 37 -21.36 -20.99 -20.81
CA THR A 37 -21.62 -22.00 -21.84
C THR A 37 -23.05 -21.94 -22.41
N ASP A 38 -24.03 -21.53 -21.60
CA ASP A 38 -25.42 -21.36 -22.04
C ASP A 38 -25.56 -20.13 -22.97
N TYR A 39 -24.54 -19.27 -22.99
CA TYR A 39 -24.45 -18.07 -23.80
C TYR A 39 -23.45 -18.20 -24.96
N GLY A 40 -22.91 -19.40 -25.16
CA GLY A 40 -22.08 -19.76 -26.32
C GLY A 40 -20.57 -19.85 -26.05
N ALA A 41 -20.11 -19.69 -24.81
CA ALA A 41 -18.70 -19.89 -24.47
C ALA A 41 -18.32 -21.38 -24.60
N LYS A 42 -17.09 -21.65 -25.02
CA LYS A 42 -16.58 -23.01 -25.23
C LYS A 42 -15.23 -23.19 -24.56
N ALA A 43 -15.21 -24.01 -23.52
CA ALA A 43 -13.96 -24.35 -22.85
C ALA A 43 -13.02 -25.17 -23.77
N GLY A 44 -11.73 -24.86 -23.72
CA GLY A 44 -10.67 -25.69 -24.28
C GLY A 44 -10.46 -25.54 -25.78
N ASP A 45 -11.13 -24.58 -26.43
CA ASP A 45 -10.85 -24.19 -27.81
C ASP A 45 -10.18 -22.80 -27.88
N SER A 46 -9.98 -22.27 -29.11
CA SER A 46 -9.38 -20.96 -29.35
C SER A 46 -10.41 -19.88 -29.67
N THR A 47 -11.70 -20.13 -29.42
CA THR A 47 -12.79 -19.20 -29.72
C THR A 47 -12.77 -18.04 -28.74
N ASN A 48 -13.11 -16.83 -29.20
CA ASN A 48 -13.31 -15.70 -28.31
C ASN A 48 -14.60 -15.87 -27.49
N ASP A 49 -14.45 -16.06 -26.18
CA ASP A 49 -15.55 -16.27 -25.24
C ASP A 49 -16.03 -14.96 -24.59
N ALA A 50 -15.35 -13.83 -24.79
CA ALA A 50 -15.75 -12.55 -24.19
C ALA A 50 -17.21 -12.14 -24.53
N PRO A 51 -17.70 -12.26 -25.79
CA PRO A 51 -19.09 -11.97 -26.10
C PRO A 51 -20.11 -12.87 -25.39
N ALA A 52 -19.74 -14.11 -25.08
CA ALA A 52 -20.60 -15.02 -24.32
C ALA A 52 -20.63 -14.65 -22.84
N ALA A 53 -19.48 -14.25 -22.28
CA ALA A 53 -19.40 -13.70 -20.92
C ALA A 53 -20.26 -12.44 -20.77
N ASP A 54 -20.18 -11.48 -21.70
CA ASP A 54 -21.02 -10.27 -21.66
C ASP A 54 -22.51 -10.57 -21.73
N LYS A 55 -22.92 -11.55 -22.55
CA LYS A 55 -24.32 -11.98 -22.62
C LYS A 55 -24.79 -12.58 -21.30
N ALA A 56 -23.97 -13.40 -20.65
CA ALA A 56 -24.28 -13.98 -19.34
C ALA A 56 -24.38 -12.88 -18.26
N ILE A 57 -23.43 -11.95 -18.22
CA ILE A 57 -23.45 -10.79 -17.32
C ILE A 57 -24.68 -9.92 -17.55
N ALA A 58 -25.02 -9.62 -18.80
CA ALA A 58 -26.20 -8.84 -19.12
C ALA A 58 -27.50 -9.57 -18.75
N ALA A 59 -27.54 -10.90 -18.87
CA ALA A 59 -28.69 -11.70 -18.45
C ALA A 59 -28.86 -11.70 -16.92
N ALA A 60 -27.77 -11.91 -16.18
CA ALA A 60 -27.76 -11.86 -14.71
C ALA A 60 -28.21 -10.49 -14.20
N ASN A 61 -27.61 -9.42 -14.72
CA ASN A 61 -27.96 -8.06 -14.33
C ASN A 61 -29.43 -7.70 -14.66
N ARG A 62 -29.95 -8.08 -15.83
CA ARG A 62 -31.37 -7.86 -16.18
C ARG A 62 -32.35 -8.60 -15.26
N ALA A 63 -31.92 -9.70 -14.64
CA ALA A 63 -32.72 -10.45 -13.69
C ALA A 63 -32.65 -9.91 -12.24
N GLY A 64 -31.97 -8.78 -12.02
CA GLY A 64 -31.77 -8.19 -10.70
C GLY A 64 -30.50 -8.67 -9.98
N GLY A 65 -29.60 -9.33 -10.70
CA GLY A 65 -28.33 -9.83 -10.17
C GLY A 65 -28.21 -11.35 -10.24
N GLY A 66 -27.00 -11.85 -10.00
CA GLY A 66 -26.74 -13.28 -10.03
C GLY A 66 -25.27 -13.65 -10.13
N ILE A 67 -25.02 -14.95 -10.21
CA ILE A 67 -23.69 -15.50 -10.37
C ILE A 67 -23.48 -15.83 -11.85
N VAL A 68 -22.48 -15.22 -12.48
CA VAL A 68 -21.99 -15.66 -13.80
C VAL A 68 -20.89 -16.67 -13.57
N GLU A 69 -21.17 -17.93 -13.91
CA GLU A 69 -20.24 -19.04 -13.68
C GLU A 69 -19.48 -19.37 -14.96
N PHE A 70 -18.16 -19.49 -14.83
CA PHE A 70 -17.30 -20.17 -15.79
C PHE A 70 -17.12 -21.62 -15.33
N PRO A 71 -17.79 -22.62 -15.94
CA PRO A 71 -17.57 -24.03 -15.59
C PRO A 71 -16.09 -24.44 -15.72
N VAL A 72 -15.70 -25.59 -15.16
CA VAL A 72 -14.31 -26.07 -15.24
C VAL A 72 -13.85 -26.15 -16.71
N GLY A 73 -12.74 -25.48 -17.01
CA GLY A 73 -12.19 -25.39 -18.37
C GLY A 73 -11.30 -24.17 -18.58
N THR A 74 -10.82 -24.00 -19.81
CA THR A 74 -10.05 -22.82 -20.22
C THR A 74 -10.85 -21.98 -21.21
N TYR A 75 -11.04 -20.70 -20.94
CA TYR A 75 -11.81 -19.77 -21.79
C TYR A 75 -10.93 -18.63 -22.28
N VAL A 76 -11.02 -18.26 -23.55
CA VAL A 76 -10.18 -17.23 -24.16
C VAL A 76 -10.94 -15.92 -24.24
N MET A 77 -10.50 -14.90 -23.50
CA MET A 77 -11.00 -13.53 -23.62
C MET A 77 -10.18 -12.79 -24.67
N ALA A 78 -10.67 -12.79 -25.91
CA ALA A 78 -10.16 -11.90 -26.97
C ALA A 78 -11.03 -10.66 -27.11
N GLY A 79 -11.25 -9.99 -25.97
CA GLY A 79 -12.11 -8.84 -25.81
C GLY A 79 -12.20 -8.40 -24.36
N THR A 80 -12.54 -7.14 -24.14
CA THR A 80 -12.89 -6.63 -22.82
C THR A 80 -14.24 -7.22 -22.42
N VAL A 81 -14.32 -7.79 -21.22
CA VAL A 81 -15.58 -8.21 -20.60
C VAL A 81 -16.11 -7.06 -19.72
N HIS A 82 -17.35 -6.65 -19.96
CA HIS A 82 -17.96 -5.48 -19.31
C HIS A 82 -18.79 -5.88 -18.09
N LEU A 83 -18.29 -5.52 -16.91
CA LEU A 83 -18.95 -5.79 -15.64
C LEU A 83 -20.24 -4.96 -15.49
N LYS A 84 -21.19 -5.50 -14.73
CA LYS A 84 -22.45 -4.82 -14.37
C LYS A 84 -22.76 -5.02 -12.89
N SER A 85 -23.55 -4.11 -12.33
CA SER A 85 -23.95 -4.19 -10.92
C SER A 85 -24.68 -5.49 -10.61
N ASP A 86 -24.57 -5.92 -9.35
CA ASP A 86 -25.25 -7.08 -8.77
C ASP A 86 -24.83 -8.42 -9.40
N VAL A 87 -23.69 -8.45 -10.11
CA VAL A 87 -23.14 -9.65 -10.75
C VAL A 87 -21.84 -10.08 -10.07
N VAL A 88 -21.79 -11.35 -9.70
CA VAL A 88 -20.58 -12.01 -9.20
C VAL A 88 -20.06 -12.99 -10.27
N ILE A 89 -18.82 -12.80 -10.70
CA ILE A 89 -18.12 -13.76 -11.54
C ILE A 89 -17.58 -14.90 -10.65
N ASN A 90 -18.03 -16.12 -10.90
CA ASN A 90 -17.52 -17.31 -10.24
C ASN A 90 -16.54 -18.05 -11.16
N VAL A 91 -15.33 -18.27 -10.66
CA VAL A 91 -14.23 -18.98 -11.32
C VAL A 91 -13.83 -20.17 -10.44
N PRO A 92 -14.50 -21.33 -10.56
CA PRO A 92 -14.21 -22.52 -9.76
C PRO A 92 -12.77 -23.02 -9.94
N SER A 93 -12.24 -23.74 -8.95
CA SER A 93 -10.95 -24.43 -9.08
C SER A 93 -10.92 -25.35 -10.30
N GLY A 94 -9.79 -25.36 -11.01
CA GLY A 94 -9.66 -26.06 -12.31
C GLY A 94 -10.08 -25.20 -13.52
N THR A 95 -10.60 -24.00 -13.29
CA THR A 95 -10.97 -23.05 -14.36
C THR A 95 -9.87 -22.04 -14.61
N THR A 96 -9.59 -21.75 -15.89
CA THR A 96 -8.70 -20.65 -16.32
C THR A 96 -9.43 -19.75 -17.30
N ILE A 97 -9.50 -18.46 -17.00
CA ILE A 97 -9.88 -17.42 -17.97
C ILE A 97 -8.59 -16.80 -18.46
N THR A 98 -8.23 -16.98 -19.73
CA THR A 98 -6.98 -16.47 -20.30
C THR A 98 -7.21 -15.28 -21.23
N GLY A 99 -6.36 -14.26 -21.15
CA GLY A 99 -6.35 -13.15 -22.10
C GLY A 99 -5.76 -13.54 -23.46
N SER A 100 -5.99 -12.69 -24.46
CA SER A 100 -5.36 -12.70 -25.79
C SER A 100 -4.42 -11.50 -26.02
N ALA A 101 -3.73 -11.47 -27.16
CA ALA A 101 -2.90 -10.33 -27.60
C ALA A 101 -3.69 -9.11 -28.10
N SER A 102 -4.94 -9.30 -28.53
CA SER A 102 -5.76 -8.22 -29.08
C SER A 102 -7.27 -8.51 -28.99
N GLY A 103 -8.07 -7.46 -29.17
CA GLY A 103 -9.53 -7.50 -29.17
C GLY A 103 -10.17 -6.65 -28.07
N TYR A 104 -9.36 -6.10 -27.16
CA TYR A 104 -9.81 -5.27 -26.05
C TYR A 104 -10.26 -3.88 -26.49
N ASP A 105 -11.03 -3.22 -25.64
CA ASP A 105 -11.43 -1.85 -25.85
C ASP A 105 -10.21 -0.92 -25.97
N ALA A 106 -10.36 0.10 -26.81
CA ALA A 106 -9.34 1.13 -26.94
C ALA A 106 -9.24 1.94 -25.64
N PRO A 107 -8.03 2.39 -25.24
CA PRO A 107 -7.87 3.33 -24.16
C PRO A 107 -8.65 4.61 -24.47
N GLU A 108 -9.52 5.02 -23.55
CA GLU A 108 -10.38 6.18 -23.70
C GLU A 108 -9.63 7.49 -23.45
N SER A 109 -9.99 8.60 -24.09
CA SER A 109 -9.35 9.88 -23.80
C SER A 109 -9.61 10.33 -22.36
N ASN A 110 -8.58 10.79 -21.64
CA ASN A 110 -8.73 11.34 -20.30
C ASN A 110 -8.10 12.75 -20.23
N PRO A 111 -8.89 13.83 -19.99
CA PRO A 111 -8.37 15.19 -19.94
C PRO A 111 -7.46 15.48 -18.72
N TYR A 112 -7.34 14.51 -17.80
CA TYR A 112 -6.52 14.61 -16.59
C TYR A 112 -5.24 13.76 -16.67
N ASP A 113 -4.93 13.17 -17.83
CA ASP A 113 -3.79 12.26 -18.04
C ASP A 113 -2.43 12.85 -17.65
N LYS A 114 -2.24 14.17 -17.74
CA LYS A 114 -0.99 14.87 -17.39
C LYS A 114 -0.56 14.73 -15.91
N TYR A 115 -1.44 14.31 -15.01
CA TYR A 115 -1.15 14.24 -13.56
C TYR A 115 -0.65 12.88 -13.09
N GLN A 116 -0.88 11.81 -13.85
CA GLN A 116 -0.48 10.45 -13.49
C GLN A 116 0.03 9.71 -14.72
N ASP A 117 0.43 8.46 -14.56
CA ASP A 117 1.00 7.70 -15.67
C ASP A 117 -0.15 7.13 -16.56
N TYR A 118 0.19 6.72 -17.78
CA TYR A 118 -0.81 6.31 -18.78
C TYR A 118 -1.76 5.22 -18.27
N GLY A 119 -1.23 4.14 -17.68
CA GLY A 119 -2.04 3.03 -17.20
C GLY A 119 -3.03 3.41 -16.08
N HIS A 120 -2.75 4.48 -15.33
CA HIS A 120 -3.63 5.04 -14.30
C HIS A 120 -4.65 6.05 -14.84
N SER A 121 -4.50 6.44 -16.11
CA SER A 121 -5.36 7.44 -16.78
C SER A 121 -6.41 6.81 -17.71
N HIS A 122 -6.16 5.60 -18.19
CA HIS A 122 -7.00 4.91 -19.18
C HIS A 122 -7.43 3.55 -18.64
N PHE A 123 -8.74 3.35 -18.52
CA PHE A 123 -9.34 2.26 -17.76
C PHE A 123 -9.96 1.17 -18.64
N HIS A 124 -10.41 1.49 -19.85
CA HIS A 124 -11.21 0.56 -20.68
C HIS A 124 -10.38 -0.62 -21.23
N ASN A 125 -9.08 -0.39 -21.46
CA ASN A 125 -8.12 -1.35 -21.99
C ASN A 125 -7.70 -2.42 -20.97
N ALA A 126 -8.65 -3.26 -20.56
CA ALA A 126 -8.49 -4.32 -19.57
C ALA A 126 -9.24 -5.60 -19.97
N MET A 127 -8.87 -6.74 -19.39
CA MET A 127 -9.65 -7.98 -19.57
C MET A 127 -11.05 -7.86 -18.98
N PHE A 128 -11.17 -7.29 -17.78
CA PHE A 128 -12.44 -6.97 -17.14
C PHE A 128 -12.48 -5.51 -16.77
N TYR A 129 -13.48 -4.81 -17.31
CA TYR A 129 -13.68 -3.39 -17.08
C TYR A 129 -15.04 -3.13 -16.42
N GLY A 130 -15.07 -2.19 -15.49
CA GLY A 130 -16.31 -1.73 -14.87
C GLY A 130 -16.21 -0.30 -14.36
N ASP A 131 -17.27 0.48 -14.53
CA ASP A 131 -17.38 1.84 -14.03
C ASP A 131 -18.75 2.08 -13.39
N ASN A 132 -18.75 2.76 -12.23
CA ASN A 132 -19.96 3.16 -11.52
C ASN A 132 -20.88 1.97 -11.19
N LEU A 133 -20.29 0.92 -10.62
CA LEU A 133 -20.96 -0.36 -10.35
C LEU A 133 -21.25 -0.57 -8.86
N LYS A 134 -22.25 -1.39 -8.55
CA LYS A 134 -22.58 -1.80 -7.19
C LYS A 134 -22.60 -3.31 -7.05
N ASN A 135 -22.21 -3.84 -5.89
CA ASN A 135 -22.35 -5.26 -5.54
C ASN A 135 -21.76 -6.21 -6.60
N ILE A 136 -20.49 -6.01 -6.92
CA ILE A 136 -19.76 -6.85 -7.89
C ILE A 136 -18.75 -7.75 -7.20
N GLY A 137 -18.36 -8.84 -7.85
CA GLY A 137 -17.29 -9.65 -7.29
C GLY A 137 -16.69 -10.68 -8.24
N PHE A 138 -15.55 -11.19 -7.82
CA PHE A 138 -14.86 -12.32 -8.42
C PHE A 138 -14.57 -13.33 -7.32
N THR A 139 -15.08 -14.54 -7.47
CA THR A 139 -15.07 -15.57 -6.44
C THR A 139 -14.64 -16.93 -7.00
N GLY A 140 -14.37 -17.88 -6.12
CA GLY A 140 -13.99 -19.25 -6.48
C GLY A 140 -12.53 -19.53 -6.14
N GLY A 141 -11.90 -20.41 -6.90
CA GLY A 141 -10.53 -20.86 -6.67
C GLY A 141 -9.76 -21.16 -7.95
N GLY A 142 -10.24 -20.64 -9.09
CA GLY A 142 -9.60 -20.73 -10.39
C GLY A 142 -8.70 -19.53 -10.68
N THR A 143 -8.24 -19.45 -11.93
CA THR A 143 -7.24 -18.46 -12.36
C THR A 143 -7.80 -17.54 -13.43
N ILE A 144 -7.56 -16.24 -13.31
CA ILE A 144 -7.64 -15.27 -14.40
C ILE A 144 -6.21 -14.92 -14.78
N ASP A 145 -5.82 -15.28 -15.99
CA ASP A 145 -4.45 -15.20 -16.48
C ASP A 145 -4.39 -14.25 -17.68
N GLY A 146 -3.54 -13.22 -17.66
CA GLY A 146 -3.36 -12.35 -18.83
C GLY A 146 -2.69 -13.04 -20.02
N GLY A 147 -2.35 -14.33 -19.91
CA GLY A 147 -1.82 -15.15 -21.00
C GLY A 147 -0.36 -14.83 -21.35
N GLY A 148 0.25 -13.84 -20.70
CA GLY A 148 1.52 -13.22 -21.13
C GLY A 148 1.34 -12.27 -22.31
N HIS A 149 0.12 -11.80 -22.55
CA HIS A 149 -0.23 -10.95 -23.67
C HIS A 149 -0.46 -9.48 -23.28
N LEU A 150 -0.75 -9.22 -22.01
CA LEU A 150 -1.03 -7.88 -21.52
C LEU A 150 0.23 -7.01 -21.52
N ILE A 151 0.06 -5.76 -21.93
CA ILE A 151 1.13 -4.79 -22.12
C ILE A 151 1.61 -4.28 -20.76
N THR A 152 2.94 -4.18 -20.57
CA THR A 152 3.57 -3.62 -19.36
C THR A 152 3.90 -2.12 -19.46
N GLY A 153 3.61 -1.52 -20.61
CA GLY A 153 3.77 -0.09 -20.90
C GLY A 153 2.45 0.55 -21.33
N ASN A 154 2.49 1.35 -22.39
CA ASN A 154 1.32 2.02 -22.95
C ASN A 154 0.73 1.16 -24.08
N PRO A 155 -0.46 0.55 -23.91
CA PRO A 155 -1.08 -0.26 -24.95
C PRO A 155 -1.56 0.58 -26.14
N SER A 156 -1.53 -0.02 -27.33
CA SER A 156 -2.22 0.48 -28.53
C SER A 156 -3.70 0.08 -28.50
N SER A 157 -4.51 0.65 -29.40
CA SER A 157 -5.90 0.22 -29.58
C SER A 157 -5.99 -1.29 -29.83
N GLY A 158 -6.94 -1.96 -29.17
CA GLY A 158 -7.09 -3.41 -29.23
C GLY A 158 -6.25 -4.17 -28.20
N GLN A 159 -5.29 -3.56 -27.52
CA GLN A 159 -4.45 -4.20 -26.49
C GLN A 159 -4.92 -3.83 -25.09
N ALA A 160 -4.73 -4.74 -24.12
CA ALA A 160 -4.98 -4.47 -22.71
C ALA A 160 -3.67 -4.44 -21.92
N ASP A 161 -3.66 -3.71 -20.81
CA ASP A 161 -2.53 -3.59 -19.88
C ASP A 161 -2.92 -3.98 -18.44
N LYS A 162 -4.17 -4.41 -18.24
CA LYS A 162 -4.75 -4.76 -16.94
C LYS A 162 -5.60 -6.02 -17.03
N ILE A 163 -5.59 -6.85 -15.97
CA ILE A 163 -6.63 -7.88 -15.82
C ILE A 163 -7.92 -7.22 -15.32
N LEU A 164 -7.86 -6.59 -14.15
CA LEU A 164 -9.02 -5.90 -13.55
C LEU A 164 -8.82 -4.38 -13.59
N SER A 165 -9.79 -3.67 -14.14
CA SER A 165 -9.85 -2.19 -14.14
C SER A 165 -11.24 -1.75 -13.72
N ILE A 166 -11.38 -1.32 -12.46
CA ILE A 166 -12.68 -1.01 -11.86
C ILE A 166 -12.65 0.41 -11.30
N THR A 167 -13.61 1.24 -11.68
CA THR A 167 -13.71 2.61 -11.17
C THR A 167 -15.08 2.91 -10.56
N ARG A 168 -15.11 3.80 -9.58
CA ARG A 168 -16.34 4.34 -8.95
C ARG A 168 -17.31 3.25 -8.44
N CYS A 169 -16.78 2.17 -7.87
CA CYS A 169 -17.60 1.05 -7.40
C CYS A 169 -18.02 1.14 -5.93
N ASP A 170 -19.14 0.52 -5.55
CA ASP A 170 -19.58 0.35 -4.16
C ASP A 170 -19.94 -1.11 -3.90
N GLY A 171 -19.13 -1.80 -3.10
CA GLY A 171 -19.27 -3.24 -2.88
C GLY A 171 -18.53 -4.05 -3.94
N LEU A 172 -17.22 -4.24 -3.73
CA LEU A 172 -16.37 -5.14 -4.53
C LEU A 172 -15.87 -6.30 -3.66
N THR A 173 -16.10 -7.54 -4.10
CA THR A 173 -15.55 -8.75 -3.48
C THR A 173 -14.51 -9.43 -4.37
N LEU A 174 -13.29 -9.66 -3.88
CA LEU A 174 -12.26 -10.47 -4.53
C LEU A 174 -11.86 -11.65 -3.63
N SER A 175 -12.39 -12.85 -3.89
CA SER A 175 -12.28 -13.98 -2.97
C SER A 175 -11.72 -15.24 -3.63
N GLY A 176 -10.61 -15.76 -3.13
CA GLY A 176 -10.03 -17.08 -3.45
C GLY A 176 -9.43 -17.26 -4.85
N ILE A 177 -9.70 -16.35 -5.79
CA ILE A 177 -9.17 -16.39 -7.15
C ILE A 177 -7.65 -16.14 -7.20
N THR A 178 -7.04 -16.57 -8.30
CA THR A 178 -5.67 -16.19 -8.69
C THR A 178 -5.68 -15.25 -9.89
N LEU A 179 -5.00 -14.11 -9.80
CA LEU A 179 -4.65 -13.27 -10.95
C LEU A 179 -3.20 -13.56 -11.35
N LYS A 180 -2.94 -13.83 -12.63
CA LYS A 180 -1.61 -14.23 -13.10
C LYS A 180 -1.22 -13.48 -14.37
N ARG A 181 0.05 -13.10 -14.50
CA ARG A 181 0.59 -12.37 -15.67
C ARG A 181 -0.26 -11.13 -16.03
N GLY A 182 -0.30 -10.18 -15.10
CA GLY A 182 -1.22 -9.05 -15.11
C GLY A 182 -0.93 -7.93 -16.11
N GLY A 183 0.21 -7.95 -16.80
CA GLY A 183 0.65 -6.81 -17.62
C GLY A 183 1.11 -5.64 -16.75
N HIS A 184 0.64 -4.43 -17.05
CA HIS A 184 0.98 -3.23 -16.29
C HIS A 184 0.44 -3.32 -14.86
N PHE A 185 -0.82 -3.69 -14.67
CA PHE A 185 -1.40 -3.92 -13.33
C PHE A 185 -2.30 -5.15 -13.32
N ALA A 186 -2.02 -6.10 -12.41
CA ALA A 186 -2.92 -7.25 -12.26
C ALA A 186 -4.31 -6.81 -11.76
N ALA A 187 -4.38 -5.88 -10.81
CA ALA A 187 -5.63 -5.25 -10.41
C ALA A 187 -5.45 -3.75 -10.19
N LEU A 188 -6.35 -2.95 -10.77
CA LEU A 188 -6.48 -1.53 -10.53
C LEU A 188 -7.92 -1.22 -10.12
N ILE A 189 -8.08 -0.60 -8.95
CA ILE A 189 -9.35 -0.01 -8.51
C ILE A 189 -9.17 1.48 -8.21
N ASN A 190 -10.11 2.34 -8.65
CA ASN A 190 -10.05 3.78 -8.39
C ASN A 190 -11.43 4.35 -7.98
N GLY A 191 -11.48 5.07 -6.86
CA GLY A 191 -12.71 5.75 -6.43
C GLY A 191 -13.77 4.82 -5.88
N CYS A 192 -13.38 3.66 -5.36
CA CYS A 192 -14.32 2.66 -4.85
C CYS A 192 -14.63 2.85 -3.35
N THR A 193 -15.69 2.21 -2.88
CA THR A 193 -16.02 2.07 -1.47
C THR A 193 -16.48 0.65 -1.16
N ASN A 194 -16.32 0.21 0.08
CA ASN A 194 -16.72 -1.12 0.57
C ASN A 194 -16.08 -2.25 -0.25
N VAL A 195 -14.75 -2.40 -0.11
CA VAL A 195 -13.97 -3.42 -0.82
C VAL A 195 -13.54 -4.50 0.16
N VAL A 196 -13.87 -5.75 -0.16
CA VAL A 196 -13.50 -6.92 0.63
C VAL A 196 -12.69 -7.88 -0.24
N SER A 197 -11.56 -8.33 0.28
CA SER A 197 -10.80 -9.40 -0.33
C SER A 197 -10.36 -10.43 0.71
N ASP A 198 -10.55 -11.70 0.36
CA ASP A 198 -10.04 -12.83 1.14
C ASP A 198 -9.33 -13.82 0.22
N LYS A 199 -8.12 -14.26 0.59
CA LYS A 199 -7.37 -15.30 -0.15
C LYS A 199 -7.10 -14.98 -1.61
N LEU A 200 -7.01 -13.69 -1.97
CA LEU A 200 -6.59 -13.29 -3.30
C LEU A 200 -5.11 -13.63 -3.50
N THR A 201 -4.82 -14.35 -4.58
CA THR A 201 -3.45 -14.58 -5.04
C THR A 201 -3.19 -13.74 -6.29
N ILE A 202 -2.08 -13.01 -6.31
CA ILE A 202 -1.58 -12.34 -7.52
C ILE A 202 -0.17 -12.85 -7.81
N ALA A 203 0.02 -13.45 -8.98
CA ALA A 203 1.27 -14.03 -9.45
C ALA A 203 1.75 -13.32 -10.73
N THR A 204 2.35 -12.15 -10.55
CA THR A 204 2.76 -11.24 -11.63
C THR A 204 4.21 -10.77 -11.51
N SER A 205 5.07 -11.59 -10.89
CA SER A 205 6.49 -11.27 -10.68
C SER A 205 7.32 -11.12 -11.96
N GLY A 206 6.77 -11.52 -13.12
CA GLY A 206 7.38 -11.30 -14.43
C GLY A 206 6.97 -9.99 -15.11
N ASP A 207 5.97 -9.27 -14.58
CA ASP A 207 5.37 -8.12 -15.26
C ASP A 207 5.63 -6.80 -14.51
N ARG A 208 4.58 -6.09 -14.04
CA ARG A 208 4.71 -4.86 -13.23
C ARG A 208 3.98 -4.97 -11.90
N ASP A 209 3.01 -4.09 -11.59
CA ASP A 209 2.43 -4.00 -10.24
C ASP A 209 1.43 -5.14 -9.98
N GLY A 210 1.29 -5.49 -8.71
CA GLY A 210 0.25 -6.41 -8.24
C GLY A 210 -1.11 -5.72 -8.17
N TRP A 211 -1.40 -5.08 -7.03
CA TRP A 211 -2.69 -4.44 -6.78
C TRP A 211 -2.54 -2.95 -6.46
N ASN A 212 -3.09 -2.12 -7.34
CA ASN A 212 -3.27 -0.69 -7.15
C ASN A 212 -4.66 -0.39 -6.55
N ILE A 213 -4.66 0.14 -5.33
CA ILE A 213 -5.86 0.61 -4.63
C ILE A 213 -5.81 2.13 -4.56
N ILE A 214 -6.65 2.78 -5.36
CA ILE A 214 -6.56 4.22 -5.61
C ILE A 214 -7.82 4.89 -5.07
N SER A 215 -7.66 5.93 -4.24
CA SER A 215 -8.76 6.77 -3.77
C SER A 215 -9.99 5.97 -3.28
N THR A 216 -9.77 5.00 -2.40
CA THR A 216 -10.78 3.99 -2.03
C THR A 216 -11.01 3.99 -0.52
N THR A 217 -12.27 3.82 -0.11
CA THR A 217 -12.65 3.81 1.32
C THR A 217 -13.23 2.48 1.77
N ASN A 218 -13.07 2.15 3.06
CA ASN A 218 -13.61 0.93 3.67
C ASN A 218 -13.08 -0.33 2.98
N VAL A 219 -11.78 -0.58 3.12
CA VAL A 219 -11.10 -1.73 2.50
C VAL A 219 -10.71 -2.75 3.57
N LYS A 220 -11.04 -4.02 3.32
CA LYS A 220 -10.58 -5.14 4.13
C LYS A 220 -9.91 -6.19 3.25
N ILE A 221 -8.64 -6.47 3.50
CA ILE A 221 -7.84 -7.49 2.81
C ILE A 221 -7.37 -8.52 3.83
N THR A 222 -7.69 -9.79 3.61
CA THR A 222 -7.25 -10.89 4.46
C THR A 222 -6.61 -12.01 3.65
N ASN A 223 -5.60 -12.66 4.21
CA ASN A 223 -5.01 -13.89 3.66
C ASN A 223 -4.45 -13.74 2.23
N ALA A 224 -3.96 -12.55 1.87
CA ALA A 224 -3.52 -12.25 0.51
C ALA A 224 -2.09 -12.76 0.24
N LYS A 225 -1.83 -13.20 -0.99
CA LYS A 225 -0.48 -13.53 -1.48
C LYS A 225 -0.21 -12.82 -2.79
N ILE A 226 0.65 -11.80 -2.77
CA ILE A 226 0.91 -10.95 -3.94
C ILE A 226 2.40 -10.94 -4.27
N ALA A 227 2.74 -11.42 -5.46
CA ALA A 227 4.07 -11.36 -6.03
C ALA A 227 4.07 -10.53 -7.30
N ALA A 228 4.87 -9.46 -7.32
CA ALA A 228 4.96 -8.49 -8.41
C ALA A 228 6.43 -8.19 -8.73
N ASN A 229 6.69 -7.71 -9.94
CA ASN A 229 8.02 -7.17 -10.26
C ASN A 229 8.15 -5.76 -9.72
N ASP A 230 7.13 -4.92 -9.95
CA ASP A 230 7.05 -3.54 -9.47
C ASP A 230 6.42 -3.51 -8.06
N ASP A 231 5.48 -2.60 -7.79
CA ASP A 231 4.87 -2.51 -6.47
C ASP A 231 3.88 -3.67 -6.22
N ALA A 232 4.02 -4.40 -5.10
CA ALA A 232 3.17 -5.56 -4.84
C ALA A 232 1.77 -5.15 -4.38
N LEU A 233 1.66 -4.41 -3.26
CA LEU A 233 0.41 -3.80 -2.82
C LEU A 233 0.63 -2.29 -2.62
N VAL A 234 -0.09 -1.48 -3.39
CA VAL A 234 0.13 -0.02 -3.42
C VAL A 234 -1.18 0.74 -3.24
N PHE A 235 -1.13 1.70 -2.31
CA PHE A 235 -2.20 2.66 -2.07
C PHE A 235 -1.83 3.98 -2.72
N LYS A 236 -2.68 4.45 -3.62
CA LYS A 236 -2.50 5.72 -4.31
C LYS A 236 -3.71 6.61 -4.12
N SER A 237 -3.56 7.86 -4.51
CA SER A 237 -4.65 8.79 -4.72
C SER A 237 -4.25 9.73 -5.84
N ASP A 238 -4.99 9.74 -6.93
CA ASP A 238 -4.66 10.50 -8.14
C ASP A 238 -5.73 11.55 -8.46
N TYR A 239 -5.64 12.11 -9.67
CA TYR A 239 -6.62 13.03 -10.23
C TYR A 239 -7.27 12.46 -11.52
N ALA A 240 -7.13 11.16 -11.78
CA ALA A 240 -7.56 10.54 -13.03
C ALA A 240 -9.09 10.61 -13.23
N LEU A 241 -9.84 10.65 -12.13
CA LEU A 241 -11.30 10.82 -12.12
C LEU A 241 -11.75 12.29 -12.01
N GLY A 242 -10.84 13.24 -12.28
CA GLY A 242 -11.12 14.68 -12.38
C GLY A 242 -11.30 15.43 -11.06
N LYS A 243 -11.06 14.77 -9.92
CA LYS A 243 -11.15 15.36 -8.59
C LYS A 243 -10.30 14.58 -7.58
N LYS A 244 -9.90 15.27 -6.50
CA LYS A 244 -9.39 14.61 -5.28
C LYS A 244 -10.52 13.83 -4.64
N LEU A 245 -10.34 12.52 -4.51
CA LEU A 245 -11.33 11.61 -3.91
C LEU A 245 -10.89 11.18 -2.50
N PRO A 246 -11.85 10.83 -1.61
CA PRO A 246 -11.53 10.28 -0.29
C PRO A 246 -10.76 8.96 -0.37
N ASN A 247 -9.93 8.70 0.64
CA ASN A 247 -9.17 7.47 0.79
C ASN A 247 -9.01 7.18 2.30
N GLY A 248 -9.14 5.92 2.71
CA GLY A 248 -8.96 5.57 4.12
C GLY A 248 -9.89 4.51 4.66
N ASN A 249 -9.76 4.23 5.97
CA ASN A 249 -10.39 3.08 6.62
C ASN A 249 -10.02 1.76 5.91
N VAL A 250 -8.73 1.41 6.00
CA VAL A 250 -8.15 0.23 5.37
C VAL A 250 -7.57 -0.70 6.42
N THR A 251 -7.88 -1.98 6.30
CA THR A 251 -7.30 -3.05 7.09
C THR A 251 -6.69 -4.10 6.16
N VAL A 252 -5.43 -4.44 6.43
CA VAL A 252 -4.74 -5.55 5.77
C VAL A 252 -4.22 -6.47 6.88
N ASN A 253 -4.70 -7.71 6.88
CA ASN A 253 -4.31 -8.71 7.86
C ASN A 253 -3.85 -10.00 7.18
N ASN A 254 -2.79 -10.60 7.70
CA ASN A 254 -2.25 -11.88 7.23
C ASN A 254 -1.94 -11.87 5.73
N ALA A 255 -0.86 -11.17 5.32
CA ALA A 255 -0.49 -11.05 3.91
C ALA A 255 0.98 -11.39 3.64
N ASP A 256 1.21 -12.08 2.52
CA ASP A 256 2.53 -12.36 1.96
C ASP A 256 2.74 -11.49 0.70
N LEU A 257 3.57 -10.45 0.81
CA LEU A 257 3.83 -9.51 -0.27
C LEU A 257 5.29 -9.61 -0.74
N SER A 258 5.52 -9.73 -2.04
CA SER A 258 6.88 -9.72 -2.61
C SER A 258 6.97 -8.86 -3.85
N ALA A 259 8.01 -8.02 -3.89
CA ALA A 259 8.35 -7.20 -5.05
C ALA A 259 9.78 -7.53 -5.52
N VAL A 260 10.05 -7.40 -6.82
CA VAL A 260 11.42 -7.54 -7.36
C VAL A 260 12.10 -6.17 -7.35
N CYS A 261 11.77 -5.29 -8.30
CA CYS A 261 12.44 -4.00 -8.49
C CYS A 261 12.10 -2.96 -7.42
N CYS A 262 10.88 -3.01 -6.90
CA CYS A 262 10.26 -1.79 -6.39
C CYS A 262 9.79 -1.95 -4.95
N ASN A 263 8.53 -1.69 -4.59
CA ASN A 263 8.10 -1.68 -3.20
C ASN A 263 7.18 -2.86 -2.86
N ALA A 264 7.36 -3.48 -1.69
CA ALA A 264 6.46 -4.55 -1.27
C ALA A 264 5.11 -3.98 -0.76
N LEU A 265 5.16 -2.91 0.03
CA LEU A 265 3.98 -2.21 0.54
C LEU A 265 4.21 -0.70 0.48
N MET A 266 3.33 0.03 -0.21
CA MET A 266 3.60 1.42 -0.57
C MET A 266 2.38 2.33 -0.47
N PHE A 267 2.60 3.55 0.02
CA PHE A 267 1.76 4.71 -0.30
C PHE A 267 2.44 5.55 -1.37
N GLY A 268 1.77 5.75 -2.51
CA GLY A 268 2.21 6.63 -3.61
C GLY A 268 2.71 5.90 -4.86
N SER A 269 3.40 6.57 -5.79
CA SER A 269 3.81 7.97 -5.69
C SER A 269 2.68 8.98 -5.88
N GLU A 270 1.63 8.63 -6.61
CA GLU A 270 0.41 9.42 -6.85
C GLU A 270 -0.29 9.61 -5.50
N THR A 271 -0.19 10.83 -4.97
CA THR A 271 -0.60 11.15 -3.60
C THR A 271 -1.30 12.51 -3.51
N CYS A 272 -2.37 12.64 -4.30
CA CYS A 272 -3.30 13.77 -4.34
C CYS A 272 -4.24 13.81 -3.12
N GLY A 273 -4.94 12.70 -2.90
CA GLY A 273 -5.88 12.39 -1.81
C GLY A 273 -5.17 12.25 -0.47
N ASP A 274 -5.78 12.72 0.62
CA ASP A 274 -5.25 12.47 1.96
C ASP A 274 -5.49 11.01 2.35
N PHE A 275 -4.63 10.44 3.19
CA PHE A 275 -4.70 9.05 3.64
C PHE A 275 -4.86 9.03 5.16
N THR A 276 -5.91 8.36 5.67
CA THR A 276 -6.11 8.18 7.11
C THR A 276 -6.82 6.87 7.47
N GLY A 277 -6.49 6.30 8.63
CA GLY A 277 -7.11 5.07 9.14
C GLY A 277 -6.62 3.82 8.43
N TYR A 278 -5.30 3.56 8.45
CA TYR A 278 -4.70 2.38 7.84
C TYR A 278 -4.09 1.46 8.90
N ASN A 279 -4.47 0.19 8.88
CA ASN A 279 -3.96 -0.82 9.81
C ASN A 279 -3.41 -2.02 9.04
N PHE A 280 -2.12 -2.31 9.24
CA PHE A 280 -1.38 -3.39 8.62
C PHE A 280 -0.90 -4.35 9.71
N THR A 281 -1.35 -5.60 9.67
CA THR A 281 -1.09 -6.58 10.74
C THR A 281 -0.70 -7.93 10.18
N ASP A 282 0.31 -8.56 10.78
CA ASP A 282 0.74 -9.92 10.43
C ASP A 282 1.13 -10.04 8.95
N ILE A 283 2.13 -9.25 8.51
CA ILE A 283 2.54 -9.20 7.10
C ILE A 283 4.00 -9.63 6.94
N THR A 284 4.24 -10.48 5.94
CA THR A 284 5.59 -10.79 5.46
C THR A 284 5.87 -10.05 4.15
N LEU A 285 6.95 -9.28 4.13
CA LEU A 285 7.45 -8.56 2.96
C LEU A 285 8.75 -9.20 2.48
N LYS A 286 8.86 -9.51 1.18
CA LYS A 286 10.05 -10.15 0.58
C LYS A 286 10.56 -9.40 -0.64
N GLY A 287 11.89 -9.37 -0.81
CA GLY A 287 12.53 -8.62 -1.89
C GLY A 287 12.35 -7.12 -1.70
N ALA A 288 11.97 -6.41 -2.75
CA ALA A 288 11.78 -4.96 -2.84
C ALA A 288 13.09 -4.15 -2.95
N HIS A 289 13.61 -4.03 -4.18
CA HIS A 289 14.81 -3.23 -4.47
C HIS A 289 14.60 -1.70 -4.42
N LYS A 290 13.42 -1.23 -3.98
CA LYS A 290 13.23 0.13 -3.44
C LYS A 290 12.97 0.09 -1.94
N SER A 291 11.76 -0.26 -1.51
CA SER A 291 11.41 -0.27 -0.08
C SER A 291 10.52 -1.44 0.33
N GLY A 292 10.78 -2.01 1.52
CA GLY A 292 9.85 -2.93 2.15
C GLY A 292 8.53 -2.21 2.42
N ILE A 293 8.60 -1.19 3.27
CA ILE A 293 7.52 -0.23 3.53
C ILE A 293 7.93 1.14 3.00
N GLY A 294 7.19 1.66 2.04
CA GLY A 294 7.36 3.01 1.50
C GLY A 294 6.15 3.90 1.81
N ILE A 295 6.42 5.12 2.29
CA ILE A 295 5.40 6.14 2.52
C ILE A 295 5.90 7.44 1.91
N VAL A 296 5.32 7.86 0.79
CA VAL A 296 5.71 9.13 0.16
C VAL A 296 4.51 10.05 0.00
N SER A 297 4.67 11.31 0.42
CA SER A 297 3.73 12.39 0.09
C SER A 297 4.40 13.30 -0.92
N MET A 298 3.99 13.18 -2.18
CA MET A 298 4.62 13.84 -3.32
C MET A 298 3.73 14.90 -3.96
N ASP A 299 2.42 14.67 -3.96
CA ASP A 299 1.45 15.49 -4.70
C ASP A 299 0.50 16.28 -3.79
N GLY A 300 0.89 16.47 -2.52
CA GLY A 300 0.21 17.34 -1.57
C GLY A 300 -0.65 16.64 -0.52
N SER A 301 -0.71 15.30 -0.53
CA SER A 301 -1.45 14.55 0.49
C SER A 301 -0.92 14.77 1.91
N LYS A 302 -1.85 14.76 2.86
CA LYS A 302 -1.54 14.48 4.26
C LYS A 302 -1.73 12.98 4.49
N ILE A 303 -0.67 12.29 4.91
CA ILE A 303 -0.70 10.87 5.26
C ILE A 303 -0.61 10.78 6.78
N SER A 304 -1.64 10.23 7.42
CA SER A 304 -1.67 10.12 8.88
C SER A 304 -2.47 8.95 9.39
N ASP A 305 -2.30 8.57 10.66
CA ASP A 305 -3.08 7.48 11.27
C ASP A 305 -2.85 6.15 10.53
N VAL A 306 -1.57 5.77 10.47
CA VAL A 306 -1.10 4.55 9.81
C VAL A 306 -0.33 3.69 10.79
N HIS A 307 -0.80 2.47 10.99
CA HIS A 307 -0.29 1.56 12.02
C HIS A 307 0.15 0.23 11.42
N TYR A 308 1.40 -0.13 11.69
CA TYR A 308 2.02 -1.39 11.29
C TYR A 308 2.32 -2.22 12.53
N LYS A 309 1.87 -3.47 12.55
CA LYS A 309 2.12 -4.40 13.66
C LYS A 309 2.48 -5.79 13.17
N ASN A 310 3.46 -6.44 13.79
CA ASN A 310 3.89 -7.80 13.47
C ASN A 310 4.31 -7.94 11.99
N ILE A 311 5.36 -7.23 11.60
CA ILE A 311 5.85 -7.23 10.21
C ILE A 311 7.23 -7.87 10.12
N THR A 312 7.42 -8.78 9.18
CA THR A 312 8.73 -9.34 8.85
C THR A 312 9.14 -8.89 7.45
N ILE A 313 10.32 -8.29 7.31
CA ILE A 313 10.84 -7.77 6.03
C ILE A 313 12.15 -8.49 5.67
N ALA A 314 12.17 -9.21 4.56
CA ALA A 314 13.34 -9.96 4.12
C ALA A 314 13.84 -9.52 2.74
N GLY A 315 15.07 -9.01 2.68
CA GLY A 315 15.78 -8.76 1.42
C GLY A 315 15.51 -7.42 0.74
N SER A 316 14.85 -6.48 1.43
CA SER A 316 14.59 -5.13 0.88
C SER A 316 15.86 -4.30 0.77
N TYR A 317 15.85 -3.30 -0.11
CA TYR A 317 16.90 -2.27 -0.18
C TYR A 317 16.66 -1.12 0.79
N SER A 318 15.44 -0.84 1.22
CA SER A 318 15.21 0.12 2.31
C SER A 318 14.04 -0.39 3.10
N PRO A 319 14.22 -0.89 4.33
CA PRO A 319 13.13 -1.59 5.00
C PRO A 319 11.96 -0.65 5.29
N ILE A 320 12.25 0.59 5.70
CA ILE A 320 11.24 1.63 5.97
C ILE A 320 11.75 2.95 5.39
N THR A 321 10.96 3.56 4.49
CA THR A 321 11.24 4.88 3.93
C THR A 321 10.02 5.77 4.06
N MET A 322 10.20 6.94 4.66
CA MET A 322 9.23 8.04 4.65
C MET A 322 9.83 9.25 3.94
N LYS A 323 9.11 9.81 2.96
CA LYS A 323 9.56 11.03 2.26
C LYS A 323 8.41 11.99 1.96
N VAL A 324 8.58 13.25 2.34
CA VAL A 324 7.79 14.37 1.83
C VAL A 324 8.55 15.02 0.67
N GLY A 325 7.88 15.19 -0.47
CA GLY A 325 8.44 15.77 -1.69
C GLY A 325 7.58 16.88 -2.27
N THR A 326 8.01 17.43 -3.40
CA THR A 326 7.42 18.62 -4.02
C THR A 326 7.01 18.39 -5.47
N ARG A 327 6.67 17.13 -5.83
CA ARG A 327 6.28 16.76 -7.19
C ARG A 327 5.00 17.46 -7.64
N LYS A 328 3.99 17.55 -6.77
CA LYS A 328 2.79 18.37 -6.93
C LYS A 328 2.01 18.08 -8.22
N ARG A 329 2.02 16.83 -8.72
CA ARG A 329 1.20 16.41 -9.86
C ARG A 329 -0.24 16.14 -9.42
N CYS A 330 -0.98 17.21 -9.16
CA CYS A 330 -2.41 17.12 -8.89
C CYS A 330 -3.15 18.33 -9.48
N GLY A 331 -4.45 18.19 -9.72
CA GLY A 331 -5.31 19.32 -10.05
C GLY A 331 -5.32 20.39 -8.94
N ASN A 332 -5.64 21.63 -9.30
CA ASN A 332 -5.82 22.76 -8.38
C ASN A 332 -4.58 23.21 -7.58
N ASN A 333 -3.38 23.07 -8.15
CA ASN A 333 -2.12 23.60 -7.58
C ASN A 333 -1.87 23.15 -6.12
N PRO A 334 -1.60 21.86 -5.88
CA PRO A 334 -1.47 21.34 -4.52
C PRO A 334 -0.29 21.99 -3.76
N GLY A 335 -0.47 22.11 -2.44
CA GLY A 335 0.60 22.44 -1.51
C GLY A 335 1.63 21.31 -1.37
N ILE A 336 2.57 21.48 -0.43
CA ILE A 336 3.43 20.38 0.01
C ILE A 336 2.69 19.62 1.12
N GLY A 337 2.70 18.30 1.05
CA GLY A 337 2.02 17.44 2.01
C GLY A 337 2.76 17.27 3.34
N SER A 338 2.31 16.29 4.11
CA SER A 338 2.91 15.91 5.40
C SER A 338 2.71 14.42 5.69
N ILE A 339 3.55 13.87 6.57
CA ILE A 339 3.41 12.52 7.12
C ILE A 339 3.40 12.64 8.65
N SER A 340 2.38 12.11 9.32
CA SER A 340 2.25 12.24 10.78
C SER A 340 1.51 11.08 11.44
N ASN A 341 1.65 10.85 12.74
CA ASN A 341 0.90 9.81 13.48
C ASN A 341 1.06 8.42 12.83
N ILE A 342 2.29 7.91 12.83
CA ILE A 342 2.64 6.60 12.27
C ILE A 342 3.21 5.72 13.38
N THR A 343 2.72 4.49 13.51
CA THR A 343 3.30 3.54 14.48
C THR A 343 3.81 2.29 13.81
N PHE A 344 4.99 1.85 14.24
CA PHE A 344 5.59 0.57 13.89
C PHE A 344 5.78 -0.22 15.17
N ASP A 345 5.09 -1.35 15.32
CA ASP A 345 5.16 -2.23 16.49
C ASP A 345 5.57 -3.64 16.07
N ASN A 346 6.61 -4.17 16.70
CA ASN A 346 7.10 -5.53 16.46
C ASN A 346 7.45 -5.77 14.97
N ILE A 347 8.53 -5.14 14.52
CA ILE A 347 9.03 -5.29 13.15
C ILE A 347 10.44 -5.86 13.17
N THR A 348 10.67 -6.89 12.36
CA THR A 348 12.01 -7.43 12.11
C THR A 348 12.37 -7.27 10.65
N SER A 349 13.63 -6.94 10.37
CA SER A 349 14.09 -6.82 8.99
C SER A 349 15.51 -7.30 8.75
N THR A 350 15.71 -7.96 7.61
CA THR A 350 17.00 -8.12 6.95
C THR A 350 17.03 -7.33 5.64
N HIS A 351 18.11 -6.59 5.43
CA HIS A 351 18.28 -5.64 4.33
C HIS A 351 19.53 -5.99 3.49
N THR A 352 19.49 -5.73 2.18
CA THR A 352 20.52 -6.15 1.20
C THR A 352 21.19 -5.01 0.43
N GLY A 353 20.61 -3.80 0.38
CA GLY A 353 21.16 -2.68 -0.39
C GLY A 353 22.19 -1.81 0.36
N THR A 354 23.43 -1.69 -0.12
CA THR A 354 24.49 -0.99 0.64
C THR A 354 24.42 0.54 0.64
N ASN A 355 23.77 1.13 -0.37
CA ASN A 355 23.63 2.60 -0.53
C ASN A 355 22.39 3.18 0.14
N PHE A 356 21.51 2.31 0.64
CA PHE A 356 20.23 2.67 1.21
C PHE A 356 20.22 2.34 2.70
N SER A 357 19.48 3.14 3.45
CA SER A 357 19.26 2.95 4.88
C SER A 357 17.81 3.36 5.21
N PRO A 358 17.25 2.84 6.32
CA PRO A 358 16.00 3.34 6.88
C PRO A 358 16.01 4.88 6.97
N THR A 359 14.98 5.54 6.42
CA THR A 359 15.01 6.99 6.20
C THR A 359 13.69 7.65 6.58
N ILE A 360 13.79 8.76 7.30
CA ILE A 360 12.71 9.70 7.57
C ILE A 360 13.12 11.04 6.99
N TRP A 361 12.45 11.47 5.91
CA TRP A 361 12.78 12.68 5.18
C TRP A 361 11.59 13.64 5.11
N GLY A 362 11.57 14.64 5.98
CA GLY A 362 10.78 15.85 5.79
C GLY A 362 11.40 16.74 4.72
N ASN A 363 10.59 17.55 4.05
CA ASN A 363 11.06 18.39 2.94
C ASN A 363 11.72 19.69 3.41
N SER A 364 11.21 20.28 4.49
CA SER A 364 11.67 21.58 5.01
C SER A 364 11.22 21.78 6.45
N ALA A 365 11.64 22.89 7.07
CA ALA A 365 11.20 23.27 8.41
C ALA A 365 9.66 23.37 8.56
N SER A 366 8.94 23.69 7.47
CA SER A 366 7.46 23.80 7.47
C SER A 366 6.75 22.53 6.98
N ASN A 367 7.48 21.55 6.45
CA ASN A 367 6.93 20.33 5.84
C ASN A 367 7.67 19.11 6.37
N ARG A 368 7.40 18.81 7.63
CA ARG A 368 8.10 17.80 8.41
C ARG A 368 7.37 16.46 8.42
N VAL A 369 8.10 15.41 8.77
CA VAL A 369 7.50 14.15 9.25
C VAL A 369 7.35 14.26 10.76
N SER A 370 6.21 13.86 11.35
CA SER A 370 5.98 14.05 12.79
C SER A 370 5.30 12.85 13.46
N ASP A 371 5.42 12.76 14.77
CA ASP A 371 4.67 11.81 15.61
C ASP A 371 4.79 10.36 15.11
N VAL A 372 6.04 9.91 14.97
CA VAL A 372 6.36 8.54 14.54
C VAL A 372 6.96 7.76 15.70
N THR A 373 6.36 6.61 16.01
CA THR A 373 6.85 5.72 17.08
C THR A 373 7.24 4.36 16.53
N PHE A 374 8.46 3.93 16.86
CA PHE A 374 8.99 2.60 16.60
C PHE A 374 9.11 1.87 17.94
N THR A 375 8.32 0.82 18.13
CA THR A 375 8.36 -0.06 19.30
C THR A 375 8.74 -1.46 18.87
N ASN A 376 9.77 -2.05 19.49
CA ASN A 376 10.25 -3.39 19.14
C ASN A 376 10.63 -3.53 17.65
N VAL A 377 11.27 -2.50 17.08
CA VAL A 377 11.70 -2.50 15.67
C VAL A 377 13.20 -2.86 15.58
N ASN A 378 13.50 -4.00 15.00
CA ASN A 378 14.83 -4.61 15.00
C ASN A 378 15.32 -4.84 13.56
N LEU A 379 16.31 -4.07 13.14
CA LEU A 379 16.78 -4.04 11.75
C LEU A 379 18.23 -4.55 11.64
N THR A 380 18.48 -5.41 10.67
CA THR A 380 19.84 -5.82 10.26
C THR A 380 20.11 -5.32 8.85
N VAL A 381 21.04 -4.37 8.72
CA VAL A 381 21.47 -3.78 7.45
C VAL A 381 22.70 -4.52 6.88
N PRO A 382 23.04 -4.40 5.59
CA PRO A 382 24.20 -5.09 5.03
C PRO A 382 25.52 -4.53 5.59
N GLY A 383 25.58 -3.22 5.85
CA GLY A 383 26.79 -2.52 6.25
C GLY A 383 27.86 -2.49 5.15
N GLY A 384 29.14 -2.37 5.54
CA GLY A 384 30.27 -2.45 4.61
C GLY A 384 30.76 -1.13 4.02
N ASN A 385 30.20 0.02 4.43
CA ASN A 385 30.74 1.32 4.05
C ASN A 385 31.87 1.74 4.99
N GLY A 386 32.82 2.53 4.50
CA GLY A 386 33.83 3.19 5.34
C GLY A 386 33.26 4.40 6.09
N THR A 387 34.11 5.06 6.87
CA THR A 387 33.79 6.35 7.47
C THR A 387 33.63 7.40 6.37
N MET A 388 32.61 8.25 6.48
CA MET A 388 32.31 9.28 5.48
C MET A 388 31.80 10.57 6.13
N SER A 389 31.64 11.63 5.32
CA SER A 389 31.05 12.89 5.77
C SER A 389 29.63 12.66 6.29
N THR A 390 29.30 13.28 7.43
CA THR A 390 27.96 13.23 8.02
C THR A 390 27.05 14.39 7.62
N GLY A 391 27.47 15.18 6.62
CA GLY A 391 26.64 16.25 6.06
C GLY A 391 25.37 15.74 5.38
N VAL A 392 24.37 16.62 5.25
CA VAL A 392 23.09 16.30 4.61
C VAL A 392 23.32 15.82 3.16
N PRO A 393 22.83 14.62 2.78
CA PRO A 393 23.01 14.12 1.42
C PRO A 393 22.18 14.93 0.42
N SER A 394 22.53 14.83 -0.86
CA SER A 394 21.72 15.40 -1.94
C SER A 394 20.31 14.82 -1.95
N ASN A 395 19.34 15.60 -2.43
CA ASN A 395 17.96 15.15 -2.62
C ASN A 395 17.34 15.78 -3.87
N SER A 396 16.71 14.96 -4.72
CA SER A 396 15.77 15.45 -5.73
C SER A 396 14.35 15.48 -5.13
N PRO A 397 13.78 16.67 -4.84
CA PRO A 397 12.53 16.76 -4.10
C PRO A 397 11.30 16.33 -4.91
N THR A 398 11.38 16.29 -6.24
CA THR A 398 10.30 15.86 -7.13
C THR A 398 10.34 14.36 -7.45
N ASP A 399 11.43 13.65 -7.12
CA ASP A 399 11.57 12.21 -7.31
C ASP A 399 11.28 11.47 -5.99
N TYR A 400 10.34 10.54 -6.01
CA TYR A 400 9.92 9.79 -4.82
C TYR A 400 10.86 8.64 -4.46
N ASN A 401 11.68 8.17 -5.41
CA ASN A 401 12.44 6.94 -5.24
C ASN A 401 13.46 7.10 -4.10
N PRO A 402 13.74 6.06 -3.28
CA PRO A 402 14.75 6.16 -2.22
C PRO A 402 16.15 6.57 -2.69
N LYS A 403 16.46 6.38 -3.99
CA LYS A 403 17.75 6.78 -4.60
C LYS A 403 17.85 8.28 -4.88
N SER A 404 16.71 8.98 -4.85
CA SER A 404 16.66 10.43 -5.04
C SER A 404 17.33 11.17 -3.88
N ILE A 405 17.39 10.53 -2.71
CA ILE A 405 18.24 10.90 -1.59
C ILE A 405 19.55 10.16 -1.80
N GLY A 406 20.66 10.89 -1.92
CA GLY A 406 21.99 10.32 -2.10
C GLY A 406 22.37 9.30 -1.00
N THR A 407 23.57 8.76 -1.06
CA THR A 407 24.03 7.77 -0.06
C THR A 407 23.85 8.32 1.34
N ARG A 408 23.09 7.61 2.19
CA ARG A 408 22.82 8.06 3.54
C ARG A 408 24.09 7.96 4.38
N PRO A 409 24.46 9.03 5.10
CA PRO A 409 25.66 9.04 5.93
C PRO A 409 25.52 8.21 7.21
N ALA A 410 24.33 7.68 7.51
CA ALA A 410 24.09 6.70 8.57
C ALA A 410 23.90 5.31 7.96
N TYR A 411 24.40 4.26 8.62
CA TYR A 411 24.11 2.89 8.17
C TYR A 411 22.70 2.44 8.56
N GLY A 412 22.18 2.97 9.67
CA GLY A 412 20.85 2.71 10.19
C GLY A 412 19.89 3.83 9.85
N TRP A 413 19.44 4.58 10.85
CA TRP A 413 18.41 5.61 10.66
C TRP A 413 19.01 6.95 10.22
N TYR A 414 18.50 7.49 9.12
CA TYR A 414 18.70 8.88 8.75
C TYR A 414 17.40 9.67 8.95
N VAL A 415 17.41 10.62 9.89
CA VAL A 415 16.24 11.40 10.29
C VAL A 415 16.49 12.87 9.95
N HIS A 416 15.66 13.44 9.09
CA HIS A 416 15.82 14.80 8.56
C HIS A 416 14.48 15.55 8.52
N PHE A 417 14.45 16.78 9.06
CA PHE A 417 13.23 17.58 9.21
C PHE A 417 12.07 16.77 9.80
N ALA A 418 12.31 16.13 10.94
CA ALA A 418 11.32 15.32 11.63
C ALA A 418 11.11 15.75 13.08
N ASP A 419 9.90 15.62 13.60
CA ASP A 419 9.54 15.99 14.97
C ASP A 419 8.89 14.84 15.72
N ASN A 420 9.12 14.75 17.03
CA ASN A 420 8.47 13.78 17.91
C ASN A 420 8.67 12.32 17.43
N ILE A 421 9.93 11.95 17.17
CA ILE A 421 10.29 10.61 16.68
C ILE A 421 10.78 9.77 17.85
N LYS A 422 10.15 8.63 18.09
CA LYS A 422 10.43 7.79 19.26
C LYS A 422 10.88 6.40 18.85
N PHE A 423 12.01 5.96 19.38
CA PHE A 423 12.48 4.58 19.30
C PHE A 423 12.44 3.97 20.69
N VAL A 424 11.67 2.89 20.85
CA VAL A 424 11.46 2.18 22.11
C VAL A 424 11.77 0.71 21.90
N ASN A 425 12.63 0.12 22.74
CA ASN A 425 13.00 -1.31 22.67
C ASN A 425 13.45 -1.75 21.26
N SER A 426 14.12 -0.86 20.53
CA SER A 426 14.41 -1.03 19.10
C SER A 426 15.91 -1.19 18.88
N SER A 427 16.30 -1.78 17.75
CA SER A 427 17.71 -1.95 17.43
C SER A 427 18.05 -1.83 15.96
N VAL A 428 19.30 -1.44 15.71
CA VAL A 428 19.90 -1.49 14.38
C VAL A 428 21.28 -2.12 14.44
N LYS A 429 21.49 -3.12 13.58
CA LYS A 429 22.72 -3.93 13.48
C LYS A 429 23.16 -4.00 12.02
N PHE A 430 24.38 -4.44 11.80
CA PHE A 430 24.91 -4.67 10.45
C PHE A 430 25.48 -6.08 10.29
N ALA A 431 25.41 -6.62 9.08
CA ALA A 431 26.04 -7.89 8.73
C ALA A 431 27.56 -7.75 8.53
N LYS A 432 28.01 -6.64 7.93
CA LYS A 432 29.41 -6.28 7.77
C LYS A 432 29.69 -4.98 8.49
N ASN A 433 30.88 -4.86 9.09
CA ASN A 433 31.32 -3.64 9.75
C ASN A 433 31.10 -2.40 8.86
N ASP A 434 30.58 -1.33 9.45
CA ASP A 434 30.28 -0.07 8.75
C ASP A 434 30.85 1.11 9.54
N GLY A 435 31.56 2.02 8.86
CA GLY A 435 32.21 3.19 9.45
C GLY A 435 31.28 4.39 9.64
N ARG A 436 30.02 4.29 9.25
CA ARG A 436 29.01 5.33 9.49
C ARG A 436 28.44 5.26 10.91
N PRO A 437 27.83 6.33 11.43
CA PRO A 437 26.99 6.25 12.62
C PRO A 437 25.76 5.37 12.39
N ALA A 438 25.23 4.81 13.48
CA ALA A 438 24.00 4.04 13.45
C ALA A 438 22.79 4.93 13.17
N VAL A 439 22.81 6.14 13.73
CA VAL A 439 21.76 7.13 13.56
C VAL A 439 22.36 8.50 13.32
N ILE A 440 21.80 9.22 12.35
CA ILE A 440 21.99 10.67 12.23
C ILE A 440 20.62 11.34 12.33
N VAL A 441 20.53 12.35 13.20
CA VAL A 441 19.37 13.22 13.35
C VAL A 441 19.77 14.63 12.93
N ASN A 442 19.09 15.17 11.93
CA ASN A 442 19.43 16.44 11.33
C ASN A 442 18.21 17.37 11.25
N ASN A 443 18.34 18.64 11.68
CA ASN A 443 17.29 19.67 11.61
C ASN A 443 15.94 19.19 12.16
N SER A 444 15.94 18.49 13.30
CA SER A 444 14.81 17.73 13.83
C SER A 444 14.58 18.07 15.30
N SER A 445 13.38 17.80 15.84
CA SER A 445 13.11 18.07 17.25
C SER A 445 12.46 16.89 17.98
N ASN A 446 12.68 16.81 19.29
CA ASN A 446 12.08 15.81 20.18
C ASN A 446 12.27 14.37 19.67
N VAL A 447 13.51 13.99 19.39
CA VAL A 447 13.87 12.63 18.97
C VAL A 447 14.39 11.83 20.16
N SER A 448 13.71 10.76 20.54
CA SER A 448 14.04 9.98 21.73
C SER A 448 14.39 8.52 21.41
N PHE A 449 15.37 8.01 22.14
CA PHE A 449 15.81 6.62 22.13
C PHE A 449 15.71 6.07 23.55
N ASP A 450 14.81 5.12 23.77
CA ASP A 450 14.60 4.45 25.06
C ASP A 450 14.80 2.95 24.86
N HIS A 451 15.74 2.35 25.59
CA HIS A 451 16.14 0.95 25.38
C HIS A 451 16.54 0.65 23.93
N PHE A 452 17.24 1.60 23.27
CA PHE A 452 17.72 1.44 21.91
C PHE A 452 19.08 0.76 21.87
N THR A 453 19.25 -0.21 20.95
CA THR A 453 20.53 -0.88 20.74
C THR A 453 21.12 -0.60 19.36
N ALA A 454 22.36 -0.12 19.31
CA ALA A 454 23.08 0.08 18.05
C ALA A 454 24.39 -0.71 18.00
N GLN A 455 24.65 -1.39 16.88
CA GLN A 455 25.95 -2.05 16.69
C GLN A 455 27.06 -1.03 16.40
N ARG A 456 28.17 -1.12 17.14
CA ARG A 456 29.29 -0.18 16.97
C ARG A 456 30.17 -0.57 15.78
N GLY A 457 30.33 0.36 14.84
CA GLY A 457 31.31 0.26 13.77
C GLY A 457 32.74 0.53 14.28
N SER A 458 33.71 -0.30 13.89
CA SER A 458 35.10 -0.20 14.39
C SER A 458 35.77 1.15 14.08
N ASN A 459 35.50 1.72 12.91
CA ASN A 459 36.04 3.00 12.45
C ASN A 459 35.03 4.15 12.53
N SER A 460 33.84 3.88 13.08
CA SER A 460 32.81 4.90 13.20
C SER A 460 33.18 5.88 14.31
N PRO A 461 33.16 7.20 14.08
CA PRO A 461 33.51 8.20 15.10
C PRO A 461 32.45 8.33 16.20
N SER A 462 31.21 7.94 15.93
CA SER A 462 30.08 8.07 16.86
C SER A 462 29.03 7.00 16.56
N ASP A 463 28.25 6.60 17.55
CA ASP A 463 27.14 5.66 17.36
C ASP A 463 25.86 6.43 17.00
N LEU A 464 25.60 7.56 17.66
CA LEU A 464 24.53 8.52 17.36
C LEU A 464 25.13 9.91 17.07
N ASP A 465 24.67 10.60 16.02
CA ASP A 465 25.12 11.95 15.65
C ASP A 465 23.93 12.90 15.49
N PHE A 466 23.87 13.93 16.34
CA PHE A 466 22.80 14.93 16.40
C PHE A 466 23.30 16.27 15.84
N GLN A 467 22.62 16.78 14.82
CA GLN A 467 23.01 17.98 14.07
C GLN A 467 21.81 18.92 13.96
N THR A 468 21.87 20.07 14.63
CA THR A 468 20.72 20.99 14.70
C THR A 468 19.46 20.26 15.22
N ALA A 469 19.64 19.43 16.25
CA ALA A 469 18.58 18.63 16.86
C ALA A 469 18.13 19.26 18.19
N SER A 470 16.90 19.73 18.26
CA SER A 470 16.36 20.36 19.47
C SER A 470 15.65 19.34 20.34
N GLY A 471 16.15 19.11 21.55
CA GLY A 471 15.52 18.24 22.54
C GLY A 471 15.63 16.75 22.25
N TYR A 472 16.80 16.25 21.85
CA TYR A 472 17.01 14.81 21.79
C TYR A 472 17.07 14.17 23.20
N CYS A 473 16.81 12.87 23.31
CA CYS A 473 16.90 12.13 24.56
C CYS A 473 17.39 10.70 24.30
N VAL A 474 18.38 10.24 25.06
CA VAL A 474 18.92 8.86 24.97
C VAL A 474 18.93 8.26 26.36
N LYS A 475 18.06 7.29 26.61
CA LYS A 475 17.85 6.65 27.91
C LYS A 475 17.97 5.14 27.80
N ASP A 476 18.57 4.51 28.80
CA ASP A 476 18.68 3.05 28.96
C ASP A 476 19.15 2.32 27.68
N SER A 477 19.94 3.01 26.86
CA SER A 477 20.35 2.59 25.52
C SER A 477 21.83 2.21 25.52
N ALA A 478 22.18 1.17 24.76
CA ALA A 478 23.52 0.59 24.78
C ALA A 478 23.95 0.12 23.39
N ASN A 479 25.25 -0.12 23.23
CA ASN A 479 25.75 -0.87 22.09
C ASN A 479 25.52 -2.38 22.29
N THR A 480 25.81 -3.18 21.27
CA THR A 480 25.62 -4.65 21.29
C THR A 480 26.47 -5.40 22.33
N THR A 481 27.45 -4.77 22.98
CA THR A 481 28.24 -5.35 24.08
C THR A 481 27.81 -4.83 25.45
N GLY A 482 26.70 -4.09 25.54
CA GLY A 482 26.20 -3.48 26.78
C GLY A 482 26.91 -2.19 27.20
N GLY A 483 27.85 -1.69 26.39
CA GLY A 483 28.53 -0.42 26.67
C GLY A 483 27.68 0.79 26.25
N ALA A 484 27.93 1.96 26.85
CA ALA A 484 27.24 3.19 26.47
C ALA A 484 27.44 3.55 24.99
N LEU A 485 26.41 4.14 24.37
CA LEU A 485 26.47 4.68 23.01
C LEU A 485 27.33 5.95 22.97
N ARG A 486 28.20 6.05 21.96
CA ARG A 486 28.99 7.26 21.70
C ARG A 486 28.12 8.29 21.00
N ILE A 487 27.91 9.44 21.63
CA ILE A 487 27.04 10.49 21.10
C ILE A 487 27.92 11.66 20.61
N LYS A 488 27.64 12.12 19.39
CA LYS A 488 28.20 13.36 18.83
C LYS A 488 27.07 14.37 18.67
N THR A 489 27.37 15.64 18.94
CA THR A 489 26.39 16.73 18.88
C THR A 489 26.99 17.96 18.20
N ALA A 490 26.19 18.64 17.37
CA ALA A 490 26.47 19.97 16.82
C ALA A 490 25.17 20.79 16.85
N ASP A 491 25.21 21.99 17.44
CA ASP A 491 24.06 22.92 17.55
C ASP A 491 22.76 22.24 18.05
N SER A 492 22.90 21.31 19.00
CA SER A 492 21.83 20.43 19.46
C SER A 492 21.64 20.55 20.98
N SER A 493 20.41 20.31 21.45
CA SER A 493 20.05 20.33 22.87
C SER A 493 19.41 19.02 23.31
N THR A 494 19.62 18.65 24.57
CA THR A 494 19.11 17.43 25.17
C THR A 494 17.91 17.73 26.08
N THR A 495 16.94 16.82 26.20
CA THR A 495 15.77 16.92 27.10
C THR A 495 15.79 15.89 28.23
N CYS A 496 16.69 14.91 28.12
CA CYS A 496 17.14 14.00 29.15
C CYS A 496 18.65 13.76 28.92
#